data_AF-A0A6A4Q4C0-F1
#
_entry.id   AF-A0A6A4Q4C0-F1
#
_cell.length_a   1.000
_cell.length_b   1.000
_cell.length_c   1.000
_cell.angle_alpha   90.00
_cell.angle_beta   90.00
_cell.angle_gamma   90.00
#
_symmetry.space_group_name_H-M   'P 1'
#
loop_
_entity.id
_entity.type
_entity.pdbx_description
1 polymer ?
#
loop_
_entity_poly.entity_id
_entity_poly.type
_entity_poly.pdbx_seq_one_letter_code
_entity_poly.pdbx_strand_id
1 'polypeptide(L)'
;MRTDRWAKSMGRISRIGSVAIASSIKENQQQPCITCTTFNILAPIYKRIDHEDPSCRESDYRAFWLARNHTILDWLLQESSSIICLQEFWVGNEELVNLYEKRLGDAGYVSFKLGRTNNRGDELLVEDFNMHKKF
;
A
#
# COMPACT_ATOMS: atom_id res chain seq x y z
N MET A 1 -1.15 -29.42 -27.74
CA MET A 1 -2.41 -29.25 -26.99
C MET A 1 -2.15 -28.29 -25.84
N ARG A 2 -3.01 -27.27 -25.78
CA ARG A 2 -3.06 -26.04 -24.95
C ARG A 2 -2.37 -26.07 -23.57
N THR A 3 -1.40 -25.19 -23.43
CA THR A 3 -1.03 -24.50 -22.18
C THR A 3 -2.00 -23.32 -21.94
N ASP A 4 -1.87 -22.66 -20.79
CA ASP A 4 -2.38 -21.32 -20.45
C ASP A 4 -3.79 -21.26 -19.85
N ARG A 5 -3.88 -21.05 -18.52
CA ARG A 5 -5.00 -20.29 -17.91
C ARG A 5 -4.84 -19.87 -16.43
N TRP A 6 -3.64 -19.48 -15.98
CA TRP A 6 -3.49 -18.90 -14.63
C TRP A 6 -2.56 -17.69 -14.56
N ALA A 7 -2.81 -16.69 -15.39
CA ALA A 7 -2.19 -15.37 -15.25
C ALA A 7 -3.06 -14.30 -15.92
N LYS A 8 -4.24 -14.03 -15.36
CA LYS A 8 -5.06 -12.88 -15.77
C LYS A 8 -5.69 -12.23 -14.53
N SER A 9 -4.96 -11.32 -13.93
CA SER A 9 -5.44 -10.01 -13.46
C SER A 9 -4.42 -9.41 -12.48
N MET A 10 -3.22 -9.08 -12.98
CA MET A 10 -2.43 -8.03 -12.34
C MET A 10 -2.59 -6.81 -13.22
N GLY A 11 -3.18 -5.76 -12.64
CA GLY A 11 -3.46 -4.50 -13.29
C GLY A 11 -2.22 -3.94 -14.01
N ARG A 12 -2.45 -3.20 -15.08
CA ARG A 12 -1.38 -2.59 -15.88
C ARG A 12 -0.62 -1.60 -15.01
N ILE A 13 0.63 -1.95 -14.70
CA ILE A 13 1.60 -1.08 -14.04
C ILE A 13 2.04 -0.02 -15.06
N SER A 14 1.56 1.20 -14.89
CA SER A 14 2.07 2.36 -15.63
C SER A 14 3.26 2.94 -14.87
N ARG A 15 4.49 2.61 -15.30
CA ARG A 15 5.69 3.33 -14.89
C ARG A 15 5.80 4.59 -15.73
N ILE A 16 5.39 5.74 -15.20
CA ILE A 16 5.70 7.03 -15.81
C ILE A 16 7.16 7.31 -15.47
N GLY A 17 8.04 7.12 -16.46
CA GLY A 17 9.43 7.57 -16.38
C GLY A 17 9.45 9.09 -16.23
N SER A 18 10.14 9.57 -15.20
CA SER A 18 10.31 10.98 -14.91
C SER A 18 11.01 11.66 -16.10
N VAL A 19 10.30 12.50 -16.85
CA VAL A 19 10.93 13.45 -17.79
C VAL A 19 11.12 14.75 -17.04
N ALA A 20 12.25 14.86 -16.33
CA ALA A 20 12.75 16.14 -15.87
C ALA A 20 13.82 16.60 -16.87
N ILE A 21 13.53 17.68 -17.61
CA ILE A 21 14.54 18.40 -18.39
C ILE A 21 15.48 19.05 -17.38
N ALA A 22 16.60 18.39 -17.06
CA ALA A 22 17.68 18.98 -16.28
C ALA A 22 18.89 19.16 -17.20
N SER A 23 19.13 20.40 -17.58
CA SER A 23 20.36 20.84 -18.24
C SER A 23 21.59 20.43 -17.43
N SER A 24 22.49 19.67 -18.05
CA SER A 24 23.91 19.52 -17.70
C SER A 24 24.24 19.37 -16.21
N ILE A 25 24.10 18.16 -15.66
CA ILE A 25 24.71 17.81 -14.37
C ILE A 25 25.56 16.56 -14.59
N LYS A 26 26.85 16.72 -14.33
CA LYS A 26 27.90 15.71 -14.47
C LYS A 26 27.50 14.40 -13.78
N GLU A 27 27.62 13.30 -14.52
CA GLU A 27 27.57 11.92 -14.06
C GLU A 27 28.63 11.67 -12.97
N ASN A 28 28.31 11.88 -11.68
CA ASN A 28 28.87 11.06 -10.57
C ASN A 28 28.28 11.33 -9.17
N GLN A 29 27.14 12.00 -9.04
CA GLN A 29 26.40 12.00 -7.78
C GLN A 29 25.04 11.36 -8.02
N GLN A 30 24.76 10.26 -7.32
CA GLN A 30 23.41 9.70 -7.25
C GLN A 30 22.50 10.82 -6.75
N GLN A 31 21.78 11.48 -7.66
CA GLN A 31 20.79 12.45 -7.28
C GLN A 31 19.79 11.74 -6.36
N PRO A 32 19.41 12.35 -5.23
CA PRO A 32 18.42 11.73 -4.34
C PRO A 32 17.15 11.47 -5.15
N CYS A 33 16.82 10.20 -5.35
CA CYS A 33 15.60 9.79 -6.05
C CYS A 33 14.53 9.48 -4.99
N ILE A 34 13.41 10.18 -5.08
CA ILE A 34 12.24 9.92 -4.25
C ILE A 34 11.33 8.99 -5.05
N THR A 35 11.04 7.82 -4.49
CA THR A 35 10.10 6.87 -5.06
C THR A 35 8.80 6.87 -4.26
N CYS A 36 7.67 6.73 -4.95
CA CYS A 36 6.36 6.74 -4.32
C CYS A 36 5.54 5.53 -4.78
N THR A 37 5.02 4.78 -3.81
CA THR A 37 4.04 3.73 -4.04
C THR A 37 2.67 4.26 -3.63
N THR A 38 1.72 4.25 -4.56
CA THR A 38 0.31 4.49 -4.24
C THR A 38 -0.45 3.19 -4.45
N PHE A 39 -1.20 2.75 -3.44
CA PHE A 39 -1.91 1.47 -3.53
C PHE A 39 -3.27 1.53 -2.83
N ASN A 40 -4.33 1.19 -3.57
CA ASN A 40 -5.65 0.98 -2.98
C ASN A 40 -5.72 -0.44 -2.43
N ILE A 41 -5.76 -0.55 -1.11
CA ILE A 41 -5.71 -1.84 -0.43
C ILE A 41 -7.08 -2.48 -0.26
N LEU A 42 -8.18 -1.83 -0.68
CA LEU A 42 -9.56 -2.28 -0.53
C LEU A 42 -9.88 -2.72 0.90
N ALA A 43 -10.46 -1.82 1.69
CA ALA A 43 -10.79 -2.07 3.09
C ALA A 43 -11.58 -3.40 3.23
N PRO A 44 -11.26 -4.26 4.20
CA PRO A 44 -11.99 -5.52 4.40
C PRO A 44 -13.51 -5.36 4.53
N ILE A 45 -13.98 -4.20 5.03
CA ILE A 45 -15.40 -3.84 5.12
C ILE A 45 -16.09 -3.59 3.76
N TYR A 46 -15.33 -3.45 2.68
CA TYR A 46 -15.86 -3.25 1.33
C TYR A 46 -15.73 -4.49 0.46
N LYS A 47 -14.81 -5.40 0.82
CA LYS A 47 -14.57 -6.62 0.05
C LYS A 47 -15.64 -7.66 0.34
N ARG A 48 -16.52 -7.90 -0.62
CA ARG A 48 -17.48 -9.01 -0.61
C ARG A 48 -16.76 -10.31 -0.93
N ILE A 49 -17.01 -11.36 -0.16
CA ILE A 49 -16.36 -12.66 -0.34
C ILE A 49 -17.28 -13.71 -0.95
N ASP A 50 -18.59 -13.53 -0.81
CA ASP A 50 -19.60 -14.35 -1.45
C ASP A 50 -20.30 -13.53 -2.55
N HIS A 51 -20.50 -14.16 -3.71
CA HIS A 51 -21.23 -13.57 -4.83
C HIS A 51 -22.74 -13.76 -4.68
N GLU A 52 -23.18 -14.78 -3.95
CA GLU A 52 -24.58 -15.10 -3.73
C GLU A 52 -25.14 -14.35 -2.50
N ASP A 53 -24.33 -14.22 -1.44
CA ASP A 53 -24.67 -13.40 -0.27
C ASP A 53 -23.88 -12.07 -0.26
N PRO A 54 -24.48 -10.96 -0.74
CA PRO A 54 -23.81 -9.66 -0.77
C PRO A 54 -23.56 -9.09 0.64
N SER A 55 -24.18 -9.63 1.70
CA SER A 55 -23.94 -9.16 3.07
C SER A 55 -22.60 -9.63 3.62
N CYS A 56 -22.07 -10.75 3.10
CA CYS A 56 -20.86 -11.39 3.57
C CYS A 56 -19.59 -10.64 3.13
N ARG A 57 -18.84 -10.11 4.11
CA ARG A 57 -17.65 -9.29 3.89
C ARG A 57 -16.41 -9.95 4.42
N GLU A 58 -15.26 -9.62 3.85
CA GLU A 58 -13.97 -10.12 4.34
C GLU A 58 -13.72 -9.68 5.79
N SER A 59 -14.22 -8.50 6.19
CA SER A 59 -14.18 -8.00 7.57
C SER A 59 -14.74 -8.97 8.61
N ASP A 60 -15.68 -9.83 8.21
CA ASP A 60 -16.34 -10.79 9.11
C ASP A 60 -15.41 -11.98 9.46
N TYR A 61 -14.32 -12.16 8.71
CA TYR A 61 -13.40 -13.28 8.84
C TYR A 61 -11.97 -12.81 9.10
N ARG A 62 -11.60 -12.71 10.38
CA ARG A 62 -10.27 -12.26 10.83
C ARG A 62 -9.10 -12.90 10.09
N ALA A 63 -9.12 -14.23 9.95
CA ALA A 63 -8.04 -14.95 9.28
C ALA A 63 -7.83 -14.50 7.82
N PHE A 64 -8.91 -14.12 7.12
CA PHE A 64 -8.85 -13.77 5.70
C PHE A 64 -8.26 -12.38 5.49
N TRP A 65 -8.83 -11.38 6.16
CA TRP A 65 -8.28 -10.03 6.03
C TRP A 65 -6.88 -9.92 6.60
N LEU A 66 -6.56 -10.64 7.69
CA LEU A 66 -5.23 -10.60 8.29
C LEU A 66 -4.18 -11.19 7.35
N ALA A 67 -4.43 -12.37 6.79
CA ALA A 67 -3.52 -13.01 5.83
C ALA A 67 -3.26 -12.13 4.61
N ARG A 68 -4.31 -11.52 4.05
CA ARG A 68 -4.17 -10.60 2.91
C ARG A 68 -3.32 -9.38 3.24
N ASN A 69 -3.53 -8.77 4.41
CA ASN A 69 -2.78 -7.58 4.82
C ASN A 69 -1.31 -7.89 5.14
N HIS A 70 -0.99 -9.10 5.63
CA HIS A 70 0.39 -9.55 5.72
C HIS A 70 1.07 -9.57 4.34
N THR A 71 0.42 -10.18 3.34
CA THR A 71 0.96 -10.21 1.96
C THR A 71 1.16 -8.82 1.36
N ILE A 72 0.22 -7.89 1.60
CA ILE A 72 0.35 -6.49 1.15
C ILE A 72 1.57 -5.83 1.78
N LEU A 73 1.74 -5.97 3.11
CA LEU A 73 2.88 -5.41 3.82
C LEU A 73 4.21 -6.00 3.36
N ASP A 74 4.28 -7.32 3.11
CA ASP A 74 5.49 -7.95 2.57
C ASP A 74 5.86 -7.35 1.21
N TRP A 75 4.85 -7.12 0.35
CA TRP A 75 5.06 -6.48 -0.94
C TRP A 75 5.52 -5.01 -0.82
N LEU A 76 4.90 -4.22 0.06
CA LEU A 76 5.28 -2.82 0.30
C LEU A 76 6.72 -2.70 0.81
N LEU A 77 7.10 -3.56 1.76
CA LEU A 77 8.45 -3.60 2.31
C LEU A 77 9.49 -4.05 1.29
N GLN A 78 9.11 -4.98 0.39
CA GLN A 78 9.97 -5.39 -0.72
C GLN A 78 10.19 -4.26 -1.73
N GLU A 79 9.15 -3.47 -2.05
CA GLU A 79 9.27 -2.34 -2.97
C GLU A 79 10.11 -1.19 -2.36
N SER A 80 10.06 -1.00 -1.04
CA SER A 80 10.90 -0.06 -0.28
C SER A 80 10.85 1.39 -0.80
N SER A 81 9.67 1.82 -1.27
CA SER A 81 9.48 3.19 -1.76
C SER A 81 9.73 4.24 -0.67
N SER A 82 10.27 5.40 -1.03
CA SER A 82 10.48 6.51 -0.08
C SER A 82 9.16 6.98 0.55
N ILE A 83 8.07 6.97 -0.22
CA ILE A 83 6.73 7.36 0.24
C ILE A 83 5.76 6.24 -0.12
N ILE A 84 4.87 5.88 0.79
CA ILE A 84 3.78 4.93 0.55
C ILE A 84 2.45 5.61 0.88
N CYS A 85 1.53 5.64 -0.08
CA CYS A 85 0.18 6.18 0.07
C CYS A 85 -0.84 5.04 -0.10
N LEU A 86 -1.53 4.67 0.98
CA LEU A 86 -2.55 3.63 0.98
C LEU A 86 -3.95 4.23 0.96
N GLN A 87 -4.77 3.77 0.03
CA GLN A 87 -6.18 4.16 -0.11
C GLN A 87 -7.10 3.02 0.34
N GLU A 88 -8.31 3.37 0.75
CA GLU A 88 -9.28 2.44 1.36
C GLU A 88 -8.67 1.66 2.53
N PHE A 89 -7.94 2.37 3.39
CA PHE A 89 -7.36 1.76 4.57
C PHE A 89 -8.41 1.67 5.69
N TRP A 90 -8.53 0.50 6.34
CA TRP A 90 -9.56 0.26 7.35
C TRP A 90 -9.13 0.76 8.74
N VAL A 91 -9.27 2.06 8.97
CA VAL A 91 -8.87 2.70 10.23
C VAL A 91 -9.72 2.33 11.43
N GLY A 92 -10.98 1.92 11.21
CA GLY A 92 -11.88 1.53 12.29
C GLY A 92 -11.48 0.23 12.97
N ASN A 93 -10.46 -0.47 12.45
CA ASN A 93 -9.93 -1.70 13.03
C ASN A 93 -8.54 -1.44 13.62
N GLU A 94 -8.47 -1.28 14.95
CA GLU A 94 -7.22 -1.02 15.68
C GLU A 94 -6.17 -2.10 15.45
N GLU A 95 -6.58 -3.35 15.27
CA GLU A 95 -5.65 -4.46 15.03
C GLU A 95 -4.90 -4.30 13.70
N LEU A 96 -5.64 -3.99 12.62
CA LEU A 96 -5.08 -3.74 11.30
C LEU A 96 -4.21 -2.47 11.32
N VAL A 97 -4.67 -1.41 11.98
CA VAL A 97 -3.88 -0.18 12.18
C VAL A 97 -2.54 -0.48 12.84
N ASN A 98 -2.56 -1.15 13.99
CA ASN A 98 -1.36 -1.51 14.76
C ASN A 98 -0.42 -2.42 13.96
N LEU A 99 -0.96 -3.31 13.12
CA LEU A 99 -0.17 -4.18 12.25
C LEU A 99 0.68 -3.36 11.26
N TYR A 100 0.07 -2.37 10.59
CA TYR A 100 0.78 -1.53 9.61
C TYR A 100 1.77 -0.60 10.28
N GLU A 101 1.35 0.11 11.33
CA GLU A 101 2.23 1.03 12.07
C GLU A 101 3.46 0.31 12.63
N LYS A 102 3.27 -0.90 13.18
CA LYS A 102 4.38 -1.70 13.69
C LYS A 102 5.31 -2.15 12.56
N ARG A 103 4.79 -2.78 11.51
CA ARG A 103 5.62 -3.37 10.44
C ARG A 103 6.36 -2.31 9.62
N LEU A 104 5.70 -1.20 9.30
CA LEU A 104 6.30 -0.09 8.56
C LEU A 104 7.20 0.75 9.48
N GLY A 105 6.80 0.96 10.74
CA GLY A 105 7.63 1.64 11.75
C GLY A 105 8.93 0.91 12.06
N ASP A 106 8.89 -0.42 12.22
CA ASP A 106 10.08 -1.27 12.39
C ASP A 106 11.04 -1.17 11.18
N ALA A 107 10.50 -0.88 9.98
CA ALA A 107 11.26 -0.64 8.76
C ALA A 107 11.74 0.82 8.59
N GLY A 108 11.35 1.73 9.48
CA GLY A 108 11.79 3.13 9.50
C GLY A 108 10.84 4.14 8.85
N TYR A 109 9.61 3.73 8.53
CA TYR A 109 8.56 4.65 8.08
C TYR A 109 7.93 5.38 9.26
N VAL A 110 7.44 6.60 8.98
CA VAL A 110 6.63 7.40 9.88
C VAL A 110 5.23 7.50 9.29
N SER A 111 4.26 7.04 10.06
CA SER A 111 2.87 6.95 9.66
C SER A 111 2.11 8.25 9.92
N PHE A 112 1.41 8.75 8.90
CA PHE A 112 0.46 9.84 8.97
C PHE A 112 -0.92 9.36 8.51
N LYS A 113 -1.92 9.49 9.38
CA LYS A 113 -3.30 9.12 9.08
C LYS A 113 -4.10 10.37 8.76
N LEU A 114 -4.84 10.36 7.65
CA LEU A 114 -5.73 11.45 7.30
C LEU A 114 -7.17 10.97 7.22
N GLY A 115 -7.95 11.35 8.23
CA GLY A 115 -9.35 10.94 8.30
C GLY A 115 -10.26 11.57 7.28
N ARG A 116 -11.17 10.77 6.72
CA ARG A 116 -12.29 11.28 5.94
C ARG A 116 -13.24 12.00 6.88
N THR A 117 -13.70 13.18 6.49
CA THR A 117 -14.63 14.02 7.27
C THR A 117 -16.00 13.39 7.51
N ASN A 118 -16.31 12.21 6.95
CA ASN A 118 -17.64 11.60 6.98
C ASN A 118 -17.77 10.26 7.73
N ASN A 119 -16.83 9.91 8.61
CA ASN A 119 -16.97 8.83 9.59
C ASN A 119 -17.32 7.44 9.00
N ARG A 120 -16.90 7.15 7.76
CA ARG A 120 -17.23 5.91 7.03
C ARG A 120 -16.39 4.68 7.42
N GLY A 121 -15.40 4.86 8.29
CA GLY A 121 -14.56 3.77 8.79
C GLY A 121 -13.36 3.40 7.90
N ASP A 122 -13.18 4.05 6.74
CA ASP A 122 -12.00 3.97 5.88
C ASP A 122 -11.34 5.34 5.65
N GLU A 123 -10.02 5.36 5.53
CA GLU A 123 -9.23 6.58 5.39
C GLU A 123 -8.03 6.42 4.43
N LEU A 124 -7.37 7.53 4.15
CA LEU A 124 -6.08 7.55 3.46
C LEU A 124 -4.97 7.45 4.52
N LEU A 125 -4.06 6.49 4.35
CA LEU A 125 -2.81 6.46 5.10
C LEU A 125 -1.66 6.91 4.21
N VAL A 126 -0.79 7.75 4.77
CA VAL A 126 0.44 8.19 4.13
C VAL A 126 1.59 7.83 5.06
N GLU A 127 2.57 7.11 4.53
CA GLU A 127 3.74 6.64 5.24
C GLU A 127 4.96 7.27 4.58
N ASP A 128 5.74 8.02 5.35
CA ASP A 128 6.94 8.70 4.89
C ASP A 128 8.18 8.00 5.44
N PHE A 129 9.09 7.56 4.57
CA PHE A 129 10.33 6.91 5.00
C PHE A 129 11.23 7.95 5.67
N ASN A 130 11.57 7.75 6.95
CA ASN A 130 12.40 8.72 7.66
C ASN A 130 13.84 8.68 7.14
N MET A 131 14.15 9.62 6.25
CA MET A 131 15.44 9.73 5.56
C MET A 131 16.63 10.03 6.50
N HIS A 132 16.38 10.35 7.79
CA HIS A 132 17.42 10.61 8.79
C HIS A 132 18.19 9.37 9.28
N LYS A 133 17.82 8.14 8.87
CA LYS A 133 18.61 6.93 9.18
C LYS A 133 19.50 6.43 8.03
N LYS A 134 19.61 7.18 6.93
CA LYS A 134 20.38 6.76 5.73
C LYS A 134 21.61 7.61 5.41
N PHE A 135 21.91 8.65 6.20
CA PHE A 135 23.12 9.48 6.08
C PHE A 135 23.78 9.67 7.45
#